data_AF-A0A6L4AIK8-F1
#
_entry.id   AF-A0A6L4AIK8-F1
#
_cell.length_a   1.000
_cell.length_b   1.000
_cell.length_c   1.000
_cell.angle_alpha   90.00
_cell.angle_beta   90.00
_cell.angle_gamma   90.00
#
_symmetry.space_group_name_H-M   'P 1'
#
loop_
_entity.id
_entity.type
_entity.pdbx_description
1 polymer ?
#
loop_
_entity_poly.entity_id
_entity_poly.type
_entity_poly.pdbx_seq_one_letter_code
_entity_poly.pdbx_strand_id
1 'polypeptide(L)'
;MSAMREDTPAPTRFIVKGTSIVDLARGSSPVFFKGVGYSPYLPGETPIYGDSPANDHRYAEHVPLMRDLGLNYIHVFPLKMPARFFEELDRTDLVYGQDIWVWAYEEDFLDEQFLNKTLQQIYDVIDHTYAVGRPDRLVLFSVGDELQADAVMRTDARHPDVRNFTGRHIVVRNRTPTEIALARLIDGAMEYELLRYGRRHLYCHTSWTHIGPIGDRPDLEVPREHMITPDIGDLSCLNVYTYARGVRTSPPGSVTGSTYQGYLEDLAANAKKPILVTQVGLSTSPFEPKPWVPGFGGHRIEDVPDTYRSVWTDIRTAWGREKFAGLVFFQLHDEWWKSGEDPTDSTRHERQDPEEWFGIYEVGPDHTLVPKGDIAETVRYLFSDGDNSGLTPDP
;
A
#
# COMPACT_ATOMS: atom_id res chain seq x y z
N MET A 1 9.97 4.13 -19.70
CA MET A 1 9.30 5.39 -19.28
C MET A 1 7.80 5.16 -19.34
N SER A 2 7.08 5.55 -18.30
CA SER A 2 5.61 5.58 -18.27
C SER A 2 5.14 7.04 -18.18
N ALA A 3 4.11 7.40 -18.93
CA ALA A 3 3.52 8.73 -18.92
C ALA A 3 2.00 8.68 -19.06
N MET A 4 1.32 9.54 -18.32
CA MET A 4 -0.08 9.88 -18.59
C MET A 4 -0.15 10.68 -19.89
N ARG A 5 -1.16 10.45 -20.71
CA ARG A 5 -1.43 11.28 -21.88
C ARG A 5 -2.00 12.64 -21.47
N GLU A 6 -1.68 13.67 -22.24
CA GLU A 6 -2.10 15.06 -21.98
C GLU A 6 -3.61 15.25 -22.06
N ASP A 7 -4.31 14.41 -22.83
CA ASP A 7 -5.76 14.43 -23.01
C ASP A 7 -6.52 13.66 -21.92
N THR A 8 -5.82 12.96 -21.01
CA THR A 8 -6.46 12.29 -19.87
C THR A 8 -6.98 13.33 -18.87
N PRO A 9 -8.29 13.34 -18.55
CA PRO A 9 -8.83 14.25 -17.55
C PRO A 9 -8.15 14.06 -16.19
N ALA A 10 -7.75 15.16 -15.54
CA ALA A 10 -7.20 15.10 -14.19
C ALA A 10 -8.29 14.74 -13.16
N PRO A 11 -7.94 14.12 -12.02
CA PRO A 11 -8.86 13.96 -10.90
C PRO A 11 -9.38 15.32 -10.39
N THR A 12 -10.55 15.33 -9.76
CA THR A 12 -11.22 16.57 -9.33
C THR A 12 -10.90 17.00 -7.88
N ARG A 13 -10.35 16.10 -7.06
CA ARG A 13 -10.03 16.37 -5.65
C ARG A 13 -8.54 16.18 -5.35
N PHE A 14 -8.07 14.93 -5.38
CA PHE A 14 -6.66 14.62 -5.12
C PHE A 14 -5.89 14.65 -6.42
N ILE A 15 -4.99 15.60 -6.58
CA ILE A 15 -4.19 15.76 -7.80
C ILE A 15 -2.70 15.73 -7.51
N VAL A 16 -1.94 15.30 -8.51
CA VAL A 16 -0.47 15.37 -8.48
C VAL A 16 0.00 16.72 -9.00
N LYS A 17 0.86 17.38 -8.22
CA LYS A 17 1.60 18.58 -8.64
C LYS A 17 3.08 18.35 -8.41
N GLY A 18 3.83 18.11 -9.49
CA GLY A 18 5.23 17.71 -9.40
C GLY A 18 5.35 16.37 -8.67
N THR A 19 6.05 16.36 -7.54
CA THR A 19 6.25 15.19 -6.67
C THR A 19 5.36 15.19 -5.43
N SER A 20 4.32 16.03 -5.39
CA SER A 20 3.41 16.12 -4.25
C SER A 20 1.96 15.84 -4.64
N ILE A 21 1.17 15.40 -3.68
CA ILE A 21 -0.30 15.25 -3.80
C ILE A 21 -0.97 16.42 -3.09
N VAL A 22 -2.00 16.99 -3.71
CA VAL A 22 -2.78 18.11 -3.16
C VAL A 22 -4.25 17.71 -3.07
N ASP A 23 -4.89 17.96 -1.92
CA ASP A 23 -6.34 17.86 -1.74
C ASP A 23 -7.00 19.21 -2.04
N LEU A 24 -7.58 19.35 -3.22
CA LEU A 24 -8.24 20.59 -3.66
C LEU A 24 -9.42 20.99 -2.77
N ALA A 25 -10.02 20.06 -2.01
CA ALA A 25 -11.08 20.39 -1.05
C ALA A 25 -10.54 21.10 0.21
N ARG A 26 -9.23 20.97 0.51
CA ARG A 26 -8.57 21.56 1.67
C ARG A 26 -7.56 22.67 1.31
N GLY A 27 -7.48 23.03 0.03
CA GLY A 27 -6.62 24.11 -0.47
C GLY A 27 -5.58 23.61 -1.48
N SER A 28 -4.47 24.35 -1.60
CA SER A 28 -3.42 24.06 -2.59
C SER A 28 -2.13 23.48 -1.98
N SER A 29 -2.09 23.30 -0.66
CA SER A 29 -0.92 22.76 0.03
C SER A 29 -0.76 21.25 -0.19
N PRO A 30 0.48 20.74 -0.29
CA PRO A 30 0.74 19.31 -0.25
C PRO A 30 0.13 18.62 0.97
N VAL A 31 -0.40 17.42 0.76
CA VAL A 31 -0.91 16.55 1.83
C VAL A 31 0.15 15.51 2.17
N PHE A 32 0.27 15.22 3.46
CA PHE A 32 0.98 14.04 3.96
C PHE A 32 -0.02 13.08 4.59
N PHE A 33 -0.17 11.89 4.02
CA PHE A 33 -1.05 10.83 4.50
C PHE A 33 -0.42 10.12 5.70
N LYS A 34 -1.10 10.19 6.84
CA LYS A 34 -0.82 9.48 8.09
C LYS A 34 -1.78 8.31 8.14
N GLY A 35 -1.30 7.15 7.71
CA GLY A 35 -2.14 6.03 7.34
C GLY A 35 -2.04 4.82 8.24
N VAL A 36 -3.09 4.00 8.18
CA VAL A 36 -3.08 2.61 8.66
C VAL A 36 -3.60 1.69 7.57
N GLY A 37 -2.99 0.52 7.43
CA GLY A 37 -3.54 -0.59 6.66
C GLY A 37 -4.77 -1.17 7.35
N TYR A 38 -5.81 -1.51 6.60
CA TYR A 38 -7.06 -1.98 7.17
C TYR A 38 -7.69 -3.12 6.38
N SER A 39 -7.79 -4.26 7.06
CA SER A 39 -8.41 -5.49 6.59
C SER A 39 -9.22 -6.08 7.75
N PRO A 40 -10.53 -5.79 7.84
CA PRO A 40 -11.32 -6.04 9.03
C PRO A 40 -11.95 -7.43 9.07
N TYR A 41 -11.20 -8.44 8.65
CA TYR A 41 -11.63 -9.82 8.86
C TYR A 41 -11.36 -10.19 10.31
N LEU A 42 -12.41 -10.64 10.99
CA LEU A 42 -12.34 -11.14 12.36
C LEU A 42 -12.21 -12.67 12.36
N PRO A 43 -11.89 -13.32 13.49
CA PRO A 43 -11.78 -14.77 13.57
C PRO A 43 -12.99 -15.48 12.95
N GLY A 44 -12.71 -16.40 12.02
CA GLY A 44 -13.68 -17.14 11.21
C GLY A 44 -13.98 -16.51 9.84
N GLU A 45 -13.46 -15.33 9.54
CA GLU A 45 -13.65 -14.64 8.26
C GLU A 45 -12.37 -14.65 7.41
N THR A 46 -12.50 -14.63 6.09
CA THR A 46 -11.36 -14.61 5.17
C THR A 46 -11.71 -14.00 3.81
N PRO A 47 -10.81 -13.22 3.19
CA PRO A 47 -10.91 -12.77 1.81
C PRO A 47 -10.50 -13.82 0.78
N ILE A 48 -9.87 -14.94 1.17
CA ILE A 48 -9.25 -15.90 0.23
C ILE A 48 -10.24 -16.38 -0.82
N TYR A 49 -11.52 -16.53 -0.45
CA TYR A 49 -12.59 -16.99 -1.33
C TYR A 49 -13.37 -15.86 -2.01
N GLY A 50 -12.86 -14.62 -1.91
CA GLY A 50 -13.48 -13.42 -2.49
C GLY A 50 -14.61 -12.81 -1.66
N ASP A 51 -14.79 -13.27 -0.42
CA ASP A 51 -15.79 -12.74 0.49
C ASP A 51 -15.41 -11.34 0.97
N SER A 52 -16.42 -10.52 1.24
CA SER A 52 -16.26 -9.23 1.91
C SER A 52 -16.32 -9.42 3.42
N PRO A 53 -15.67 -8.55 4.23
CA PRO A 53 -15.80 -8.62 5.67
C PRO A 53 -17.26 -8.31 6.07
N ALA A 54 -17.68 -8.77 7.25
CA ALA A 54 -19.09 -8.66 7.61
C ALA A 54 -19.57 -7.22 7.75
N ASN A 55 -20.81 -6.96 7.32
CA ASN A 55 -21.45 -5.64 7.39
C ASN A 55 -22.12 -5.40 8.76
N ASP A 56 -21.34 -5.35 9.83
CA ASP A 56 -21.84 -5.29 11.20
C ASP A 56 -21.37 -4.04 11.99
N HIS A 57 -21.42 -4.12 13.31
CA HIS A 57 -21.18 -3.00 14.22
C HIS A 57 -19.70 -2.77 14.54
N ARG A 58 -18.77 -3.63 14.07
CA ARG A 58 -17.32 -3.46 14.34
C ARG A 58 -16.79 -2.10 13.90
N TYR A 59 -17.34 -1.56 12.81
CA TYR A 59 -16.90 -0.28 12.27
C TYR A 59 -17.20 0.91 13.19
N ALA A 60 -18.25 0.80 14.01
CA ALA A 60 -18.58 1.82 15.00
C ALA A 60 -17.55 1.86 16.15
N GLU A 61 -16.73 0.81 16.28
CA GLU A 61 -15.59 0.76 17.18
C GLU A 61 -14.28 1.14 16.45
N HIS A 62 -14.01 0.52 15.30
CA HIS A 62 -12.73 0.64 14.60
C HIS A 62 -12.48 2.06 14.05
N VAL A 63 -13.50 2.70 13.46
CA VAL A 63 -13.34 4.03 12.83
C VAL A 63 -13.05 5.13 13.86
N PRO A 64 -13.72 5.17 15.03
CA PRO A 64 -13.30 6.06 16.12
C PRO A 64 -11.86 5.82 16.60
N LEU A 65 -11.43 4.56 16.75
CA LEU A 65 -10.04 4.25 17.13
C LEU A 65 -9.05 4.81 16.10
N MET A 66 -9.31 4.62 14.81
CA MET A 66 -8.51 5.18 13.71
C MET A 66 -8.40 6.72 13.81
N ARG A 67 -9.51 7.41 14.07
CA ARG A 67 -9.49 8.87 14.28
C ARG A 67 -8.67 9.25 15.51
N ASP A 68 -8.82 8.51 16.61
CA ASP A 68 -8.16 8.79 17.89
C ASP A 68 -6.65 8.48 17.86
N LEU A 69 -6.19 7.73 16.86
CA LEU A 69 -4.77 7.58 16.50
C LEU A 69 -4.21 8.80 15.73
N GLY A 70 -5.04 9.78 15.37
CA GLY A 70 -4.61 10.97 14.61
C GLY A 70 -4.41 10.72 13.11
N LEU A 71 -4.97 9.63 12.58
CA LEU A 71 -4.93 9.29 11.16
C LEU A 71 -5.66 10.33 10.31
N ASN A 72 -5.26 10.46 9.05
CA ASN A 72 -6.03 11.17 8.03
C ASN A 72 -6.30 10.31 6.78
N TYR A 73 -5.78 9.07 6.75
CA TYR A 73 -5.85 8.17 5.61
C TYR A 73 -6.02 6.72 6.08
N ILE A 74 -6.79 5.92 5.34
CA ILE A 74 -6.94 4.49 5.56
C ILE A 74 -6.59 3.78 4.24
N HIS A 75 -5.69 2.80 4.28
CA HIS A 75 -5.39 1.95 3.12
C HIS A 75 -6.18 0.65 3.26
N VAL A 76 -7.19 0.47 2.40
CA VAL A 76 -8.17 -0.62 2.53
C VAL A 76 -7.80 -1.77 1.60
N PHE A 77 -7.70 -2.98 2.14
CA PHE A 77 -7.36 -4.20 1.38
C PHE A 77 -8.55 -5.01 0.84
N PRO A 78 -9.70 -5.12 1.55
CA PRO A 78 -10.84 -5.81 0.98
C PRO A 78 -11.30 -5.13 -0.30
N LEU A 79 -11.46 -5.91 -1.37
CA LEU A 79 -11.94 -5.42 -2.67
C LEU A 79 -13.29 -4.69 -2.57
N LYS A 80 -14.14 -5.11 -1.62
CA LYS A 80 -15.48 -4.58 -1.43
C LYS A 80 -15.75 -4.37 0.06
N MET A 81 -15.41 -3.20 0.58
CA MET A 81 -15.77 -2.83 1.95
C MET A 81 -17.28 -2.70 2.13
N PRO A 82 -17.86 -3.13 3.26
CA PRO A 82 -19.31 -3.10 3.44
C PRO A 82 -19.83 -1.69 3.78
N ALA A 83 -21.13 -1.47 3.57
CA ALA A 83 -21.76 -0.16 3.73
C ALA A 83 -21.58 0.46 5.13
N ARG A 84 -21.61 -0.35 6.20
CA ARG A 84 -21.42 0.11 7.59
C ARG A 84 -20.06 0.77 7.82
N PHE A 85 -19.00 0.34 7.13
CA PHE A 85 -17.71 1.03 7.19
C PHE A 85 -17.84 2.47 6.68
N PHE A 86 -18.49 2.67 5.54
CA PHE A 86 -18.66 3.98 4.93
C PHE A 86 -19.64 4.87 5.71
N GLU A 87 -20.66 4.30 6.35
CA GLU A 87 -21.55 5.02 7.27
C GLU A 87 -20.78 5.60 8.49
N GLU A 88 -19.81 4.86 9.02
CA GLU A 88 -18.96 5.33 10.11
C GLU A 88 -17.90 6.31 9.60
N LEU A 89 -17.35 6.09 8.39
CA LEU A 89 -16.43 7.02 7.73
C LEU A 89 -17.08 8.41 7.53
N ASP A 90 -18.38 8.47 7.20
CA ASP A 90 -19.14 9.71 7.02
C ASP A 90 -19.13 10.60 8.29
N ARG A 91 -18.88 10.02 9.48
CA ARG A 91 -18.77 10.75 10.76
C ARG A 91 -17.39 11.35 11.01
N THR A 92 -16.47 11.18 10.07
CA THR A 92 -15.08 11.63 10.18
C THR A 92 -14.68 12.48 8.97
N ASP A 93 -13.49 13.06 9.04
CA ASP A 93 -12.85 13.72 7.91
C ASP A 93 -11.82 12.83 7.20
N LEU A 94 -11.70 11.56 7.62
CA LEU A 94 -10.82 10.56 7.03
C LEU A 94 -11.12 10.35 5.54
N VAL A 95 -10.07 10.00 4.82
CA VAL A 95 -10.11 9.58 3.41
C VAL A 95 -9.44 8.23 3.29
N TYR A 96 -9.63 7.55 2.17
CA TYR A 96 -9.12 6.19 2.01
C TYR A 96 -8.54 5.93 0.62
N GLY A 97 -7.65 4.96 0.52
CA GLY A 97 -7.27 4.32 -0.73
C GLY A 97 -7.86 2.92 -0.80
N GLN A 98 -8.20 2.50 -2.01
CA GLN A 98 -8.72 1.16 -2.28
C GLN A 98 -7.61 0.35 -2.95
N ASP A 99 -7.11 -0.66 -2.26
CA ASP A 99 -6.26 -1.66 -2.89
C ASP A 99 -7.11 -2.64 -3.71
N ILE A 100 -6.58 -3.04 -4.86
CA ILE A 100 -7.15 -4.03 -5.76
C ILE A 100 -6.07 -5.05 -6.06
N TRP A 101 -5.95 -6.02 -5.16
CA TRP A 101 -5.06 -7.15 -5.35
C TRP A 101 -5.42 -7.93 -6.62
N VAL A 102 -4.39 -8.41 -7.30
CA VAL A 102 -4.50 -9.35 -8.41
C VAL A 102 -3.83 -10.65 -7.99
N TRP A 103 -4.11 -11.75 -8.69
CA TRP A 103 -3.46 -13.02 -8.36
C TRP A 103 -1.95 -12.93 -8.60
N ALA A 104 -1.18 -12.76 -7.52
CA ALA A 104 0.25 -12.44 -7.58
C ALA A 104 1.12 -13.60 -8.10
N TYR A 105 0.57 -14.82 -8.10
CA TYR A 105 1.21 -16.06 -8.56
C TYR A 105 0.76 -16.48 -9.96
N GLU A 106 0.12 -15.60 -10.73
CA GLU A 106 -0.33 -15.90 -12.08
C GLU A 106 0.81 -16.48 -12.94
N GLU A 107 0.46 -17.38 -13.84
CA GLU A 107 1.47 -17.98 -14.71
C GLU A 107 2.03 -16.92 -15.65
N ASP A 108 1.15 -16.12 -16.26
CA ASP A 108 1.47 -15.10 -17.26
C ASP A 108 0.54 -13.87 -17.12
N PHE A 109 1.07 -12.74 -16.65
CA PHE A 109 0.27 -11.52 -16.48
C PHE A 109 -0.20 -10.90 -17.80
N LEU A 110 0.35 -11.30 -18.95
CA LEU A 110 -0.08 -10.84 -20.27
C LEU A 110 -1.08 -11.79 -20.95
N ASP A 111 -1.45 -12.89 -20.30
CA ASP A 111 -2.52 -13.74 -20.80
C ASP A 111 -3.83 -12.94 -20.91
N GLU A 112 -4.46 -13.01 -22.08
CA GLU A 112 -5.66 -12.21 -22.36
C GLU A 112 -6.87 -12.66 -21.53
N GLN A 113 -6.96 -13.94 -21.17
CA GLN A 113 -8.05 -14.41 -20.31
C GLN A 113 -7.86 -13.89 -18.88
N PHE A 114 -6.62 -13.94 -18.36
CA PHE A 114 -6.26 -13.35 -17.07
C PHE A 114 -6.55 -11.85 -17.06
N LEU A 115 -6.03 -11.09 -18.03
CA LEU A 115 -6.20 -9.63 -18.09
C LEU A 115 -7.68 -9.23 -18.16
N ASN A 116 -8.49 -9.90 -18.98
CA ASN A 116 -9.91 -9.60 -19.09
C ASN A 116 -10.67 -9.92 -17.79
N LYS A 117 -10.36 -11.05 -17.15
CA LYS A 117 -10.94 -11.41 -15.84
C LYS A 117 -10.58 -10.38 -14.77
N THR A 118 -9.31 -10.00 -14.71
CA THR A 118 -8.79 -9.03 -13.73
C THR A 118 -9.36 -7.63 -13.97
N LEU A 119 -9.50 -7.19 -15.24
CA LEU A 119 -10.21 -5.95 -15.57
C LEU A 119 -11.66 -5.96 -15.11
N GLN A 120 -12.38 -7.06 -15.32
CA GLN A 120 -13.76 -7.16 -14.83
C GLN A 120 -13.83 -7.06 -13.30
N GLN A 121 -12.90 -7.66 -12.58
CA GLN A 121 -12.81 -7.52 -11.12
C GLN A 121 -12.54 -6.07 -10.71
N ILE A 122 -11.61 -5.38 -11.38
CA ILE A 122 -11.35 -3.95 -11.16
C ILE A 122 -12.62 -3.12 -11.40
N TYR A 123 -13.37 -3.41 -12.47
CA TYR A 123 -14.63 -2.73 -12.76
C TYR A 123 -15.67 -2.96 -11.66
N ASP A 124 -15.78 -4.17 -11.14
CA ASP A 124 -16.68 -4.48 -10.03
C ASP A 124 -16.30 -3.72 -8.75
N VAL A 125 -15.01 -3.50 -8.49
CA VAL A 125 -14.53 -2.69 -7.36
C VAL A 125 -14.85 -1.21 -7.57
N ILE A 126 -14.63 -0.68 -8.78
CA ILE A 126 -15.00 0.69 -9.13
C ILE A 126 -16.50 0.88 -8.93
N ASP A 127 -17.33 -0.02 -9.48
CA ASP A 127 -18.79 0.04 -9.34
C ASP A 127 -19.23 0.03 -7.87
N HIS A 128 -18.60 -0.81 -7.05
CA HIS A 128 -18.84 -0.88 -5.62
C HIS A 128 -18.47 0.44 -4.92
N THR A 129 -17.33 1.04 -5.27
CA THR A 129 -16.90 2.34 -4.75
C THR A 129 -17.92 3.44 -5.04
N TYR A 130 -18.50 3.47 -6.25
CA TYR A 130 -19.53 4.45 -6.59
C TYR A 130 -20.88 4.13 -5.96
N ALA A 131 -21.21 2.85 -5.75
CA ALA A 131 -22.48 2.44 -5.16
C ALA A 131 -22.53 2.69 -3.65
N VAL A 132 -21.47 2.38 -2.92
CA VAL A 132 -21.43 2.48 -1.45
C VAL A 132 -20.19 3.18 -0.93
N GLY A 133 -19.07 3.12 -1.65
CA GLY A 133 -17.75 3.50 -1.16
C GLY A 133 -17.44 4.98 -1.03
N ARG A 134 -18.41 5.89 -1.22
CA ARG A 134 -18.19 7.34 -1.08
C ARG A 134 -17.01 7.79 -1.94
N PRO A 135 -17.15 7.84 -3.27
CA PRO A 135 -16.04 8.16 -4.16
C PRO A 135 -15.39 9.52 -3.82
N ASP A 136 -16.14 10.48 -3.26
CA ASP A 136 -15.56 11.75 -2.79
C ASP A 136 -14.54 11.62 -1.65
N ARG A 137 -14.53 10.50 -0.92
CA ARG A 137 -13.55 10.17 0.12
C ARG A 137 -12.39 9.31 -0.40
N LEU A 138 -12.45 8.83 -1.64
CA LEU A 138 -11.41 8.02 -2.26
C LEU A 138 -10.24 8.91 -2.72
N VAL A 139 -9.03 8.54 -2.34
CA VAL A 139 -7.78 9.16 -2.79
C VAL A 139 -7.29 8.50 -4.08
N LEU A 140 -7.16 7.16 -4.04
CA LEU A 140 -6.56 6.37 -5.09
C LEU A 140 -7.14 4.97 -5.17
N PHE A 141 -7.09 4.38 -6.36
CA PHE A 141 -7.09 2.94 -6.57
C PHE A 141 -5.65 2.46 -6.72
N SER A 142 -5.24 1.43 -5.98
CA SER A 142 -3.97 0.74 -6.20
C SER A 142 -4.23 -0.61 -6.85
N VAL A 143 -3.57 -0.89 -7.97
CA VAL A 143 -3.82 -2.09 -8.77
C VAL A 143 -2.61 -3.02 -8.71
N GLY A 144 -2.86 -4.25 -8.25
CA GLY A 144 -1.92 -5.36 -8.27
C GLY A 144 -0.83 -5.25 -7.21
N ASP A 145 -1.20 -5.26 -5.94
CA ASP A 145 -0.25 -5.30 -4.82
C ASP A 145 0.64 -6.56 -4.85
N GLU A 146 1.90 -6.41 -4.43
CA GLU A 146 2.87 -7.48 -4.12
C GLU A 146 3.00 -8.64 -5.14
N LEU A 147 3.15 -8.31 -6.43
CA LEU A 147 3.45 -9.34 -7.46
C LEU A 147 4.69 -10.17 -7.11
N GLN A 148 4.63 -11.48 -7.33
CA GLN A 148 5.70 -12.39 -6.93
C GLN A 148 6.84 -12.43 -7.95
N ALA A 149 8.08 -12.45 -7.46
CA ALA A 149 9.29 -12.41 -8.29
C ALA A 149 9.30 -13.47 -9.40
N ASP A 150 8.92 -14.71 -9.07
CA ASP A 150 8.86 -15.81 -10.04
C ASP A 150 7.81 -15.57 -11.15
N ALA A 151 6.65 -15.01 -10.81
CA ALA A 151 5.60 -14.69 -11.79
C ALA A 151 6.02 -13.55 -12.72
N VAL A 152 6.72 -12.55 -12.19
CA VAL A 152 7.32 -11.45 -12.96
C VAL A 152 8.32 -12.01 -13.98
N MET A 153 9.29 -12.81 -13.53
CA MET A 153 10.32 -13.39 -14.39
C MET A 153 9.72 -14.30 -15.48
N ARG A 154 8.72 -15.12 -15.13
CA ARG A 154 8.03 -15.99 -16.11
C ARG A 154 7.30 -15.17 -17.17
N THR A 155 6.53 -14.16 -16.78
CA THR A 155 5.81 -13.27 -17.71
C THR A 155 6.79 -12.58 -18.65
N ASP A 156 7.85 -11.99 -18.10
CA ASP A 156 8.84 -11.26 -18.88
C ASP A 156 9.59 -12.17 -19.87
N ALA A 157 9.93 -13.38 -19.45
CA ALA A 157 10.61 -14.37 -20.30
C ALA A 157 9.73 -14.90 -21.45
N ARG A 158 8.40 -14.97 -21.25
CA ARG A 158 7.47 -15.40 -22.32
C ARG A 158 7.23 -14.32 -23.37
N HIS A 159 7.36 -13.04 -23.00
CA HIS A 159 6.99 -11.92 -23.85
C HIS A 159 8.14 -10.91 -24.06
N PRO A 160 9.38 -11.33 -24.37
CA PRO A 160 10.55 -10.45 -24.35
C PRO A 160 10.44 -9.25 -25.31
N ASP A 161 9.65 -9.39 -26.37
CA ASP A 161 9.42 -8.35 -27.39
C ASP A 161 8.32 -7.35 -27.01
N VAL A 162 7.49 -7.64 -25.99
CA VAL A 162 6.42 -6.76 -25.52
C VAL A 162 6.99 -5.69 -24.60
N ARG A 163 7.51 -4.63 -25.20
CA ARG A 163 8.24 -3.56 -24.49
C ARG A 163 7.53 -2.22 -24.47
N ASN A 164 6.42 -2.09 -25.19
CA ASN A 164 5.71 -0.83 -25.38
C ASN A 164 4.19 -1.05 -25.33
N PHE A 165 3.48 -0.06 -24.79
CA PHE A 165 2.03 -0.01 -24.75
C PHE A 165 1.55 1.43 -24.99
N THR A 166 0.48 1.58 -25.75
CA THR A 166 -0.19 2.87 -25.98
C THR A 166 -1.67 2.65 -25.75
N GLY A 167 -2.10 2.94 -24.53
CA GLY A 167 -3.49 2.92 -24.11
C GLY A 167 -4.21 4.23 -24.39
N ARG A 168 -5.43 4.33 -23.85
CA ARG A 168 -6.26 5.54 -23.92
C ARG A 168 -5.75 6.67 -23.04
N HIS A 169 -5.09 6.33 -21.95
CA HIS A 169 -4.64 7.23 -20.90
C HIS A 169 -3.17 7.09 -20.55
N ILE A 170 -2.60 5.90 -20.69
CA ILE A 170 -1.21 5.59 -20.33
C ILE A 170 -0.41 5.21 -21.58
N VAL A 171 0.81 5.74 -21.68
CA VAL A 171 1.81 5.30 -22.64
C VAL A 171 3.04 4.79 -21.90
N VAL A 172 3.45 3.58 -22.24
CA VAL A 172 4.65 2.95 -21.69
C VAL A 172 5.60 2.61 -22.83
N ARG A 173 6.89 2.97 -22.65
CA ARG A 173 7.95 2.70 -23.63
C ARG A 173 9.18 2.08 -23.00
N ASN A 174 9.71 1.05 -23.64
CA ASN A 174 10.88 0.28 -23.23
C ASN A 174 10.82 -0.13 -21.75
N ARG A 175 9.77 -0.88 -21.37
CA ARG A 175 9.54 -1.39 -20.02
C ARG A 175 9.28 -2.89 -20.05
N THR A 176 9.29 -3.55 -18.90
CA THR A 176 9.14 -5.01 -18.84
C THR A 176 7.74 -5.45 -19.27
N PRO A 177 7.56 -6.67 -19.80
CA PRO A 177 6.25 -7.19 -20.13
C PRO A 177 5.26 -7.17 -18.95
N THR A 178 5.73 -7.44 -17.73
CA THR A 178 4.89 -7.31 -16.52
C THR A 178 4.44 -5.87 -16.28
N GLU A 179 5.33 -4.88 -16.48
CA GLU A 179 4.96 -3.46 -16.43
C GLU A 179 3.95 -3.09 -17.52
N ILE A 180 3.99 -3.75 -18.68
CA ILE A 180 2.97 -3.59 -19.73
C ILE A 180 1.63 -4.16 -19.28
N ALA A 181 1.59 -5.32 -18.61
CA ALA A 181 0.35 -5.87 -18.05
C ALA A 181 -0.30 -4.92 -17.04
N LEU A 182 0.47 -4.41 -16.08
CA LEU A 182 0.00 -3.42 -15.10
C LEU A 182 -0.52 -2.15 -15.77
N ALA A 183 0.18 -1.65 -16.80
CA ALA A 183 -0.26 -0.48 -17.55
C ALA A 183 -1.60 -0.71 -18.28
N ARG A 184 -1.84 -1.92 -18.82
CA ARG A 184 -3.12 -2.28 -19.45
C ARG A 184 -4.26 -2.30 -18.43
N LEU A 185 -4.03 -2.88 -17.25
CA LEU A 185 -5.03 -2.94 -16.18
C LEU A 185 -5.40 -1.53 -15.70
N ILE A 186 -4.40 -0.71 -15.40
CA ILE A 186 -4.60 0.65 -14.92
C ILE A 186 -5.26 1.52 -16.01
N ASP A 187 -4.81 1.44 -17.27
CA ASP A 187 -5.42 2.19 -18.39
C ASP A 187 -6.90 1.83 -18.58
N GLY A 188 -7.23 0.53 -18.53
CA GLY A 188 -8.60 0.05 -18.63
C GLY A 188 -9.47 0.49 -17.47
N ALA A 189 -8.92 0.55 -16.26
CA ALA A 189 -9.61 1.04 -15.06
C ALA A 189 -9.96 2.54 -15.18
N MET A 190 -8.98 3.34 -15.60
CA MET A 190 -9.16 4.77 -15.85
C MET A 190 -10.25 5.05 -16.90
N GLU A 191 -10.20 4.35 -18.03
CA GLU A 191 -11.19 4.50 -19.11
C GLU A 191 -12.59 4.12 -18.63
N TYR A 192 -12.71 2.99 -17.91
CA TYR A 192 -13.99 2.55 -17.38
C TYR A 192 -14.61 3.57 -16.43
N GLU A 193 -13.83 4.06 -15.46
CA GLU A 193 -14.30 5.05 -14.50
C GLU A 193 -14.74 6.34 -15.19
N LEU A 194 -13.94 6.83 -16.15
CA LEU A 194 -14.24 8.04 -16.91
C LEU A 194 -15.51 7.88 -17.76
N LEU A 195 -15.65 6.79 -18.51
CA LEU A 195 -16.81 6.56 -19.38
C LEU A 195 -18.10 6.36 -18.59
N ARG A 196 -18.03 5.66 -17.46
CA ARG A 196 -19.22 5.29 -16.68
C ARG A 196 -19.64 6.38 -15.70
N TYR A 197 -18.68 7.05 -15.07
CA TYR A 197 -18.92 7.98 -13.96
C TYR A 197 -18.48 9.41 -14.25
N GLY A 198 -17.86 9.69 -15.40
CA GLY A 198 -17.50 11.04 -15.83
C GLY A 198 -16.38 11.70 -15.02
N ARG A 199 -15.67 10.93 -14.19
CA ARG A 199 -14.55 11.39 -13.36
C ARG A 199 -13.56 10.25 -13.15
N ARG A 200 -12.43 10.56 -12.52
CA ARG A 200 -11.48 9.55 -12.06
C ARG A 200 -10.78 9.94 -10.77
N HIS A 201 -10.19 8.95 -10.11
CA HIS A 201 -9.27 9.13 -8.98
C HIS A 201 -7.81 9.00 -9.41
N LEU A 202 -6.89 9.08 -8.44
CA LEU A 202 -5.50 8.68 -8.66
C LEU A 202 -5.44 7.16 -8.84
N TYR A 203 -4.51 6.70 -9.67
CA TYR A 203 -4.21 5.28 -9.83
C TYR A 203 -2.73 5.03 -9.65
N CYS A 204 -2.39 3.89 -9.09
CA CYS A 204 -1.02 3.40 -9.00
C CYS A 204 -1.00 1.87 -9.06
N HIS A 205 0.22 1.35 -9.11
CA HIS A 205 0.53 -0.01 -8.68
C HIS A 205 1.30 0.09 -7.36
N THR A 206 0.93 -0.72 -6.38
CA THR A 206 1.74 -0.93 -5.17
C THR A 206 2.74 -2.05 -5.46
N SER A 207 4.03 -1.74 -5.40
CA SER A 207 5.09 -2.75 -5.50
C SER A 207 5.70 -3.03 -4.12
N TRP A 208 6.72 -3.87 -4.06
CA TRP A 208 7.52 -4.08 -2.87
C TRP A 208 9.00 -4.15 -3.24
N THR A 209 9.86 -3.75 -2.30
CA THR A 209 11.32 -3.66 -2.37
C THR A 209 12.05 -4.86 -2.98
N HIS A 210 11.45 -6.05 -3.01
CA HIS A 210 12.07 -7.29 -3.48
C HIS A 210 12.19 -7.35 -5.01
N ILE A 211 11.32 -6.64 -5.75
CA ILE A 211 11.25 -6.69 -7.21
C ILE A 211 11.58 -5.35 -7.88
N GLY A 212 12.06 -4.37 -7.10
CA GLY A 212 12.39 -3.01 -7.55
C GLY A 212 11.97 -1.94 -6.55
N PRO A 213 12.09 -0.64 -6.88
CA PRO A 213 12.61 -0.08 -8.13
C PRO A 213 14.12 0.22 -8.14
N ILE A 214 14.87 -0.19 -7.10
CA ILE A 214 16.30 0.10 -7.00
C ILE A 214 17.10 -1.09 -7.55
N GLY A 215 17.51 -1.01 -8.81
CA GLY A 215 17.93 -2.17 -9.62
C GLY A 215 19.39 -2.61 -9.55
N ASP A 216 20.30 -1.80 -9.02
CA ASP A 216 21.74 -2.15 -8.92
C ASP A 216 22.06 -2.73 -7.54
N ARG A 217 21.27 -3.72 -7.11
CA ARG A 217 21.43 -4.32 -5.78
C ARG A 217 21.51 -5.85 -5.84
N PRO A 218 22.44 -6.47 -5.09
CA PRO A 218 22.63 -7.92 -5.09
C PRO A 218 21.51 -8.68 -4.35
N ASP A 219 20.58 -7.96 -3.74
CA ASP A 219 19.56 -8.50 -2.86
C ASP A 219 18.13 -8.40 -3.36
N LEU A 220 17.95 -7.91 -4.60
CA LEU A 220 16.70 -8.08 -5.34
C LEU A 220 16.46 -9.56 -5.65
N GLU A 221 15.20 -9.96 -5.62
CA GLU A 221 14.77 -11.31 -5.98
C GLU A 221 14.61 -11.49 -7.49
N VAL A 222 14.61 -10.39 -8.24
CA VAL A 222 14.61 -10.36 -9.70
C VAL A 222 15.89 -9.71 -10.23
N PRO A 223 16.44 -10.21 -11.35
CA PRO A 223 17.48 -9.51 -12.10
C PRO A 223 17.01 -8.12 -12.55
N ARG A 224 17.96 -7.21 -12.82
CA ARG A 224 17.68 -5.81 -13.18
C ARG A 224 16.76 -5.67 -14.40
N GLU A 225 16.90 -6.57 -15.38
CA GLU A 225 16.08 -6.61 -16.60
C GLU A 225 14.60 -6.94 -16.36
N HIS A 226 14.28 -7.52 -15.21
CA HIS A 226 12.94 -7.92 -14.76
C HIS A 226 12.37 -7.00 -13.67
N MET A 227 13.14 -5.99 -13.24
CA MET A 227 12.75 -5.08 -12.19
C MET A 227 11.50 -4.28 -12.58
N ILE A 228 10.56 -4.17 -11.64
CA ILE A 228 9.38 -3.32 -11.78
C ILE A 228 9.67 -1.95 -11.17
N THR A 229 9.40 -0.90 -11.93
CA THR A 229 9.35 0.48 -11.41
C THR A 229 7.90 0.88 -11.18
N PRO A 230 7.47 1.19 -9.94
CA PRO A 230 6.07 1.48 -9.62
C PRO A 230 5.66 2.91 -10.03
N ASP A 231 6.17 3.43 -11.15
CA ASP A 231 5.81 4.75 -11.67
C ASP A 231 4.69 4.68 -12.74
N ILE A 232 3.90 3.60 -12.73
CA ILE A 232 2.72 3.44 -13.60
C ILE A 232 1.51 4.09 -12.92
N GLY A 233 0.81 4.98 -13.62
CA GLY A 233 -0.29 5.77 -13.06
C GLY A 233 0.15 7.17 -12.61
N ASP A 234 -0.38 7.67 -11.50
CA ASP A 234 -0.18 9.04 -11.00
C ASP A 234 0.96 9.15 -9.97
N LEU A 235 1.18 8.11 -9.19
CA LEU A 235 2.12 8.07 -8.06
C LEU A 235 2.83 6.72 -7.96
N SER A 236 3.86 6.66 -7.14
CA SER A 236 4.57 5.42 -6.80
C SER A 236 4.19 4.96 -5.40
N CYS A 237 3.61 3.76 -5.33
CA CYS A 237 3.26 3.10 -4.08
C CYS A 237 4.23 1.94 -3.84
N LEU A 238 4.70 1.81 -2.61
CA LEU A 238 5.67 0.80 -2.24
C LEU A 238 5.45 0.34 -0.81
N ASN A 239 5.40 -0.98 -0.62
CA ASN A 239 5.54 -1.60 0.69
C ASN A 239 7.03 -1.57 1.05
N VAL A 240 7.39 -1.03 2.21
CA VAL A 240 8.78 -0.82 2.64
C VAL A 240 8.92 -1.27 4.08
N TYR A 241 9.27 -2.53 4.27
CA TYR A 241 9.46 -3.11 5.60
C TYR A 241 10.91 -3.02 6.04
N THR A 242 11.15 -2.69 7.31
CA THR A 242 12.49 -2.51 7.88
C THR A 242 13.36 -3.76 7.80
N TYR A 243 12.73 -4.94 7.85
CA TYR A 243 13.40 -6.24 7.74
C TYR A 243 13.64 -6.68 6.29
N ALA A 244 13.01 -6.04 5.30
CA ALA A 244 13.17 -6.42 3.91
C ALA A 244 14.65 -6.34 3.52
N ARG A 245 15.14 -7.31 2.75
CA ARG A 245 16.57 -7.41 2.43
C ARG A 245 17.06 -6.13 1.75
N GLY A 246 16.28 -5.65 0.78
CA GLY A 246 16.43 -4.37 0.08
C GLY A 246 16.62 -3.19 1.01
N VAL A 247 15.98 -3.19 2.18
CA VAL A 247 16.15 -2.11 3.16
C VAL A 247 17.40 -2.34 4.00
N ARG A 248 17.60 -3.55 4.51
CA ARG A 248 18.71 -3.89 5.43
C ARG A 248 20.10 -3.71 4.83
N THR A 249 20.25 -3.89 3.52
CA THR A 249 21.54 -3.77 2.84
C THR A 249 21.79 -2.36 2.28
N SER A 250 20.85 -1.43 2.46
CA SER A 250 21.01 -0.06 1.98
C SER A 250 22.15 0.65 2.71
N PRO A 251 22.82 1.60 2.05
CA PRO A 251 23.72 2.52 2.74
C PRO A 251 23.03 3.20 3.92
N PRO A 252 23.77 3.66 4.95
CA PRO A 252 23.20 4.45 6.02
C PRO A 252 22.65 5.78 5.46
N GLY A 253 21.47 6.17 5.91
CA GLY A 253 20.83 7.43 5.53
C GLY A 253 21.58 8.66 6.01
N SER A 254 21.36 9.78 5.33
CA SER A 254 22.15 11.00 5.51
C SER A 254 22.02 11.69 6.88
N VAL A 255 20.93 11.45 7.63
CA VAL A 255 20.62 12.13 8.90
C VAL A 255 20.66 11.17 10.09
N THR A 256 19.88 10.08 10.05
CA THR A 256 19.76 9.14 11.17
C THR A 256 20.80 8.03 11.11
N GLY A 257 21.42 7.83 9.95
CA GLY A 257 22.33 6.71 9.69
C GLY A 257 21.61 5.36 9.59
N SER A 258 20.28 5.31 9.64
CA SER A 258 19.53 4.07 9.48
C SER A 258 19.54 3.59 8.03
N THR A 259 19.52 2.28 7.82
CA THR A 259 19.42 1.72 6.47
C THR A 259 18.03 1.93 5.86
N TYR A 260 17.00 2.09 6.70
CA TYR A 260 15.66 2.47 6.27
C TYR A 260 15.66 3.86 5.63
N GLN A 261 16.27 4.86 6.28
CA GLN A 261 16.44 6.18 5.68
C GLN A 261 17.24 6.12 4.38
N GLY A 262 18.35 5.37 4.34
CA GLY A 262 19.13 5.24 3.11
C GLY A 262 18.34 4.63 1.96
N TYR A 263 17.47 3.64 2.24
CA TYR A 263 16.55 3.11 1.23
C TYR A 263 15.57 4.17 0.72
N LEU A 264 14.99 4.98 1.62
CA LEU A 264 14.08 6.06 1.25
C LEU A 264 14.79 7.13 0.38
N GLU A 265 16.03 7.46 0.68
CA GLU A 265 16.83 8.43 -0.09
C GLU A 265 17.14 7.91 -1.50
N ASP A 266 17.51 6.64 -1.64
CA ASP A 266 17.69 5.99 -2.95
C ASP A 266 16.37 5.97 -3.74
N LEU A 267 15.26 5.65 -3.08
CA LEU A 267 13.93 5.67 -3.69
C LEU A 267 13.57 7.08 -4.17
N ALA A 268 13.78 8.10 -3.33
CA ALA A 268 13.53 9.50 -3.66
C ALA A 268 14.41 9.99 -4.80
N ALA A 269 15.68 9.56 -4.88
CA ALA A 269 16.59 9.92 -5.97
C ALA A 269 16.08 9.43 -7.34
N ASN A 270 15.42 8.27 -7.37
CA ASN A 270 14.91 7.65 -8.59
C ASN A 270 13.46 8.04 -8.92
N ALA A 271 12.70 8.57 -7.95
CA ALA A 271 11.31 8.94 -8.14
C ALA A 271 11.12 10.32 -8.81
N LYS A 272 10.23 10.34 -9.80
CA LYS A 272 9.75 11.55 -10.48
C LYS A 272 8.30 11.91 -10.14
N LYS A 273 7.62 11.00 -9.44
CA LYS A 273 6.23 11.11 -9.00
C LYS A 273 6.18 11.11 -7.47
N PRO A 274 5.08 11.53 -6.84
CA PRO A 274 4.91 11.37 -5.40
C PRO A 274 5.08 9.90 -5.00
N ILE A 275 5.64 9.68 -3.82
CA ILE A 275 5.82 8.36 -3.22
C ILE A 275 4.85 8.21 -2.04
N LEU A 276 4.10 7.12 -1.99
CA LEU A 276 3.35 6.70 -0.81
C LEU A 276 3.94 5.38 -0.31
N VAL A 277 4.46 5.37 0.92
CA VAL A 277 4.80 4.10 1.58
C VAL A 277 3.51 3.50 2.09
N THR A 278 3.01 2.48 1.39
CA THR A 278 1.68 1.86 1.59
C THR A 278 1.66 0.82 2.69
N GLN A 279 2.81 0.27 3.05
CA GLN A 279 2.95 -0.63 4.18
C GLN A 279 4.34 -0.52 4.81
N VAL A 280 4.38 -0.43 6.14
CA VAL A 280 5.56 -0.65 6.97
C VAL A 280 5.10 -1.15 8.33
N GLY A 281 5.80 -2.11 8.91
CA GLY A 281 5.42 -2.68 10.19
C GLY A 281 6.49 -3.59 10.76
N LEU A 282 6.20 -4.12 11.95
CA LEU A 282 7.03 -5.12 12.61
C LEU A 282 6.12 -6.18 13.21
N SER A 283 6.24 -7.41 12.73
CA SER A 283 5.44 -8.53 13.23
C SER A 283 5.87 -8.92 14.63
N THR A 284 4.91 -9.08 15.53
CA THR A 284 5.12 -9.55 16.91
C THR A 284 4.83 -11.03 17.07
N SER A 285 4.78 -11.78 15.95
CA SER A 285 4.70 -13.23 16.01
C SER A 285 5.84 -13.76 16.89
N PRO A 286 5.59 -14.76 17.74
CA PRO A 286 6.62 -15.31 18.60
C PRO A 286 7.67 -16.13 17.83
N PHE A 287 7.51 -16.33 16.52
CA PHE A 287 8.42 -17.09 15.69
C PHE A 287 8.95 -16.26 14.52
N GLU A 288 10.25 -16.39 14.28
CA GLU A 288 10.87 -16.00 13.01
C GLU A 288 10.85 -17.25 12.12
N PRO A 289 10.01 -17.31 11.08
CA PRO A 289 9.63 -18.57 10.45
C PRO A 289 10.74 -19.09 9.53
N LYS A 290 11.57 -18.20 8.94
CA LYS A 290 12.37 -18.51 7.76
C LYS A 290 13.72 -17.76 7.74
N PRO A 291 14.87 -18.46 7.67
CA PRO A 291 16.20 -17.83 7.61
C PRO A 291 16.42 -16.88 6.42
N TRP A 292 15.62 -16.99 5.35
CA TRP A 292 15.80 -16.18 4.14
C TRP A 292 15.07 -14.84 4.16
N VAL A 293 14.13 -14.62 5.11
CA VAL A 293 13.51 -13.31 5.41
C VAL A 293 13.77 -12.94 6.88
N PRO A 294 15.04 -12.72 7.27
CA PRO A 294 15.39 -12.50 8.65
C PRO A 294 14.78 -11.20 9.19
N GLY A 295 14.12 -11.29 10.34
CA GLY A 295 13.35 -10.21 10.97
C GLY A 295 11.86 -10.17 10.59
N PHE A 296 11.35 -11.15 9.85
CA PHE A 296 9.91 -11.31 9.64
C PHE A 296 9.31 -12.12 10.79
N GLY A 297 8.87 -11.45 11.85
CA GLY A 297 8.44 -12.10 13.10
C GLY A 297 9.59 -12.29 14.11
N GLY A 298 9.26 -12.83 15.28
CA GLY A 298 10.17 -13.03 16.41
C GLY A 298 10.39 -11.78 17.28
N HIS A 299 9.64 -10.69 17.06
CA HIS A 299 9.82 -9.43 17.78
C HIS A 299 8.92 -9.35 19.00
N ARG A 300 9.37 -8.59 20.00
CA ARG A 300 8.54 -8.29 21.16
C ARG A 300 7.61 -7.13 20.85
N ILE A 301 6.47 -7.08 21.54
CA ILE A 301 5.53 -5.94 21.45
C ILE A 301 6.23 -4.62 21.77
N GLU A 302 7.18 -4.63 22.71
CA GLU A 302 7.90 -3.42 23.13
C GLU A 302 8.89 -2.89 22.08
N ASP A 303 9.26 -3.69 21.08
CA ASP A 303 10.18 -3.29 20.00
C ASP A 303 9.46 -2.48 18.90
N VAL A 304 8.13 -2.62 18.79
CA VAL A 304 7.33 -1.97 17.74
C VAL A 304 7.30 -0.44 17.91
N PRO A 305 7.07 0.14 19.11
CA PRO A 305 7.13 1.59 19.31
C PRO A 305 8.44 2.23 18.83
N ASP A 306 9.59 1.63 19.13
CA ASP A 306 10.90 2.16 18.74
C ASP A 306 11.09 2.10 17.23
N THR A 307 10.64 1.02 16.60
CA THR A 307 10.64 0.89 15.14
C THR A 307 9.77 1.96 14.48
N TYR A 308 8.56 2.20 15.00
CA TYR A 308 7.67 3.23 14.46
C TYR A 308 8.24 4.64 14.61
N ARG A 309 8.87 4.95 15.75
CA ARG A 309 9.59 6.23 15.96
C ARG A 309 10.75 6.39 14.97
N SER A 310 11.55 5.35 14.76
CA SER A 310 12.65 5.37 13.79
C SER A 310 12.13 5.62 12.39
N VAL A 311 11.16 4.82 11.92
CA VAL A 311 10.58 4.93 10.58
C VAL A 311 9.96 6.31 10.34
N TRP A 312 9.23 6.83 11.32
CA TRP A 312 8.65 8.17 11.25
C TRP A 312 9.73 9.26 11.15
N THR A 313 10.77 9.16 11.96
CA THR A 313 11.91 10.10 11.91
C THR A 313 12.60 10.02 10.55
N ASP A 314 12.86 8.81 10.06
CA ASP A 314 13.57 8.55 8.81
C ASP A 314 12.84 9.16 7.61
N ILE A 315 11.54 8.93 7.44
CA ILE A 315 10.77 9.48 6.31
C ILE A 315 10.65 11.01 6.38
N ARG A 316 10.63 11.58 7.59
CA ARG A 316 10.53 13.03 7.81
C ARG A 316 11.86 13.75 7.70
N THR A 317 12.99 13.04 7.75
CA THR A 317 14.33 13.65 7.71
C THR A 317 15.15 13.27 6.48
N ALA A 318 14.77 12.20 5.76
CA ALA A 318 15.43 11.76 4.54
C ALA A 318 15.68 12.90 3.55
N TRP A 319 16.81 12.84 2.84
CA TRP A 319 16.98 13.62 1.62
C TRP A 319 15.87 13.24 0.61
N GLY A 320 15.24 14.25 -0.01
CA GLY A 320 14.11 14.02 -0.91
C GLY A 320 12.76 13.76 -0.20
N ARG A 321 12.68 13.99 1.12
CA ARG A 321 11.45 13.83 1.92
C ARG A 321 10.20 14.52 1.34
N GLU A 322 10.37 15.62 0.60
CA GLU A 322 9.29 16.37 -0.04
C GLU A 322 8.57 15.58 -1.16
N LYS A 323 9.15 14.47 -1.61
CA LYS A 323 8.53 13.54 -2.55
C LYS A 323 7.61 12.53 -1.88
N PHE A 324 7.70 12.34 -0.56
CA PHE A 324 6.86 11.41 0.17
C PHE A 324 5.54 12.07 0.54
N ALA A 325 4.47 11.54 -0.04
CA ALA A 325 3.10 11.96 0.20
C ALA A 325 2.45 11.24 1.39
N GLY A 326 3.12 10.27 2.01
CA GLY A 326 2.61 9.63 3.22
C GLY A 326 3.31 8.34 3.64
N LEU A 327 2.88 7.83 4.79
CA LEU A 327 3.31 6.59 5.41
C LEU A 327 2.10 5.87 5.99
N VAL A 328 2.02 4.56 5.75
CA VAL A 328 0.95 3.71 6.26
C VAL A 328 1.54 2.62 7.15
N PHE A 329 1.18 2.62 8.44
CA PHE A 329 1.54 1.51 9.32
C PHE A 329 0.66 0.30 9.00
N PHE A 330 1.28 -0.84 8.73
CA PHE A 330 0.62 -2.12 8.58
C PHE A 330 0.66 -2.82 9.94
N GLN A 331 -0.48 -3.02 10.62
CA GLN A 331 -1.85 -2.63 10.27
C GLN A 331 -2.73 -2.38 11.51
N LEU A 332 -4.02 -2.04 11.36
CA LEU A 332 -4.85 -1.68 12.51
C LEU A 332 -4.91 -2.80 13.56
N HIS A 333 -5.25 -4.03 13.16
CA HIS A 333 -5.31 -5.15 14.09
C HIS A 333 -4.69 -6.41 13.50
N ASP A 334 -4.35 -7.35 14.37
CA ASP A 334 -3.88 -8.69 13.98
C ASP A 334 -4.91 -9.41 13.08
N GLU A 335 -4.45 -10.37 12.29
CA GLU A 335 -5.26 -11.14 11.33
C GLU A 335 -5.16 -12.65 11.54
N TRP A 336 -5.97 -13.43 10.82
CA TRP A 336 -6.17 -14.88 11.05
C TRP A 336 -6.18 -15.71 9.76
N TRP A 337 -6.00 -15.11 8.57
CA TRP A 337 -6.32 -15.75 7.29
C TRP A 337 -5.17 -15.76 6.30
N LYS A 338 -3.95 -15.42 6.72
CA LYS A 338 -2.89 -14.99 5.78
C LYS A 338 -2.28 -16.13 4.98
N SER A 339 -2.17 -17.31 5.57
CA SER A 339 -1.51 -18.44 4.92
C SER A 339 -2.38 -19.14 3.88
N GLY A 340 -3.68 -19.27 4.16
CA GLY A 340 -4.61 -20.09 3.39
C GLY A 340 -4.18 -21.56 3.28
N GLU A 341 -3.27 -22.02 4.13
CA GLU A 341 -2.64 -23.35 4.03
C GLU A 341 -3.65 -24.48 4.29
N ASP A 342 -4.67 -24.23 5.11
CA ASP A 342 -5.76 -25.17 5.34
C ASP A 342 -7.14 -24.48 5.56
N PRO A 343 -8.26 -25.22 5.41
CA PRO A 343 -9.61 -24.64 5.52
C PRO A 343 -10.00 -24.04 6.88
N THR A 344 -9.18 -24.26 7.91
CA THR A 344 -9.38 -23.77 9.29
C THR A 344 -8.45 -22.61 9.64
N ASP A 345 -7.62 -22.14 8.70
CA ASP A 345 -6.67 -21.04 8.89
C ASP A 345 -7.35 -19.84 9.57
N SER A 346 -8.46 -19.36 9.00
CA SER A 346 -9.27 -18.23 9.52
C SER A 346 -9.75 -18.38 10.98
N THR A 347 -9.69 -19.57 11.57
CA THR A 347 -10.19 -19.85 12.92
C THR A 347 -9.12 -19.87 14.00
N ARG A 348 -7.83 -19.76 13.62
CA ARG A 348 -6.69 -19.84 14.55
C ARG A 348 -5.73 -18.70 14.30
N HIS A 349 -5.17 -18.15 15.37
CA HIS A 349 -4.08 -17.17 15.24
C HIS A 349 -2.78 -17.95 15.16
N GLU A 350 -2.24 -18.12 13.97
CA GLU A 350 -1.11 -18.99 13.72
C GLU A 350 0.17 -18.35 14.22
N ARG A 351 0.70 -18.91 15.31
CA ARG A 351 1.95 -18.40 15.90
C ARG A 351 3.10 -18.40 14.90
N GLN A 352 3.11 -19.31 13.92
CA GLN A 352 4.19 -19.47 12.94
C GLN A 352 3.98 -18.66 11.67
N ASP A 353 2.89 -17.90 11.55
CA ASP A 353 2.65 -17.00 10.45
C ASP A 353 2.82 -15.55 10.92
N PRO A 354 3.98 -14.90 10.69
CA PRO A 354 4.20 -13.53 11.11
C PRO A 354 3.26 -12.51 10.46
N GLU A 355 2.68 -12.81 9.30
CA GLU A 355 1.82 -11.87 8.58
C GLU A 355 0.54 -11.54 9.37
N GLU A 356 0.15 -12.43 10.28
CA GLU A 356 -0.99 -12.30 11.17
C GLU A 356 -0.78 -11.39 12.39
N TRP A 357 0.45 -10.94 12.67
CA TRP A 357 0.84 -10.34 13.97
C TRP A 357 1.35 -8.90 13.89
N PHE A 358 0.90 -8.16 12.86
CA PHE A 358 1.29 -6.77 12.59
C PHE A 358 0.38 -5.71 13.24
N GLY A 359 -0.65 -6.12 13.97
CA GLY A 359 -1.67 -5.23 14.52
C GLY A 359 -1.11 -4.22 15.52
N ILE A 360 -1.56 -2.96 15.37
CA ILE A 360 -1.49 -1.94 16.44
C ILE A 360 -2.36 -2.38 17.63
N TYR A 361 -3.45 -3.08 17.34
CA TYR A 361 -4.35 -3.72 18.30
C TYR A 361 -4.32 -5.24 18.10
N GLU A 362 -4.53 -5.98 19.19
CA GLU A 362 -4.90 -7.40 19.11
C GLU A 362 -6.44 -7.52 19.08
N VAL A 363 -6.96 -8.64 18.56
CA VAL A 363 -8.40 -8.93 18.59
C VAL A 363 -8.73 -9.74 19.84
N GLY A 364 -9.56 -9.17 20.71
CA GLY A 364 -9.98 -9.78 21.97
C GLY A 364 -10.98 -10.93 21.78
N PRO A 365 -11.28 -11.70 22.84
CA PRO A 365 -12.20 -12.85 22.78
C PRO A 365 -13.64 -12.53 22.37
N ASP A 366 -14.07 -11.27 22.53
CA ASP A 366 -15.36 -10.74 22.12
C ASP A 366 -15.29 -9.98 20.78
N HIS A 367 -14.16 -10.13 20.07
CA HIS A 367 -13.80 -9.45 18.84
C HIS A 367 -13.65 -7.92 18.95
N THR A 368 -13.47 -7.40 20.16
CA THR A 368 -13.10 -5.99 20.37
C THR A 368 -11.58 -5.80 20.18
N LEU A 369 -11.16 -4.58 19.83
CA LEU A 369 -9.76 -4.24 19.64
C LEU A 369 -9.11 -3.81 20.96
N VAL A 370 -8.10 -4.56 21.37
CA VAL A 370 -7.33 -4.28 22.59
C VAL A 370 -5.97 -3.70 22.22
N PRO A 371 -5.54 -2.55 22.80
CA PRO A 371 -4.24 -1.97 22.50
C PRO A 371 -3.10 -2.95 22.79
N LYS A 372 -2.21 -3.12 21.81
CA LYS A 372 -1.06 -4.01 21.94
C LYS A 372 0.11 -3.25 22.54
N GLY A 373 0.22 -3.29 23.88
CA GLY A 373 1.19 -2.48 24.62
C GLY A 373 1.05 -0.99 24.29
N ASP A 374 2.18 -0.30 24.13
CA ASP A 374 2.23 1.15 23.90
C ASP A 374 2.16 1.54 22.40
N ILE A 375 1.84 0.60 21.51
CA ILE A 375 1.88 0.83 20.04
C ILE A 375 0.86 1.90 19.64
N ALA A 376 -0.40 1.77 20.08
CA ALA A 376 -1.46 2.73 19.75
C ALA A 376 -1.16 4.14 20.27
N GLU A 377 -0.62 4.26 21.50
CA GLU A 377 -0.19 5.55 22.05
C GLU A 377 0.96 6.15 21.27
N THR A 378 1.93 5.33 20.84
CA THR A 378 3.04 5.77 20.02
C THR A 378 2.57 6.30 18.67
N VAL A 379 1.68 5.59 17.97
CA VAL A 379 1.10 6.08 16.71
C VAL A 379 0.36 7.39 16.92
N ARG A 380 -0.47 7.50 17.97
CA ARG A 380 -1.16 8.75 18.33
C ARG A 380 -0.18 9.90 18.50
N TYR A 381 0.90 9.69 19.25
CA TYR A 381 1.92 10.72 19.49
C TYR A 381 2.62 11.17 18.20
N LEU A 382 3.02 10.22 17.36
CA LEU A 382 3.68 10.51 16.07
C LEU A 382 2.76 11.30 15.14
N PHE A 383 1.47 10.96 15.11
CA PHE A 383 0.50 11.54 14.19
C PHE A 383 -0.20 12.80 14.73
N SER A 384 -0.11 13.11 16.03
CA SER A 384 -0.62 14.35 16.61
C SER A 384 0.27 15.57 16.40
N ASP A 385 1.31 15.47 15.55
CA ASP A 385 2.37 16.47 15.38
C ASP A 385 3.11 16.76 16.71
N GLY A 386 3.36 15.71 17.51
CA GLY A 386 4.15 15.77 18.75
C GLY A 386 5.63 16.15 18.58
N ASP A 387 6.02 16.64 17.41
CA ASP A 387 7.38 17.10 17.11
C ASP A 387 7.39 18.30 16.15
N ASN A 388 6.78 19.40 16.60
CA ASN A 388 7.11 20.74 16.13
C ASN A 388 8.44 21.22 16.77
N SER A 389 9.41 20.32 16.97
CA SER A 389 10.75 20.69 17.42
C SER A 389 11.70 20.76 16.21
N GLY A 390 11.87 21.99 15.71
CA GLY A 390 13.18 22.42 15.21
C GLY A 390 13.57 22.14 13.75
N LEU A 391 12.67 21.71 12.86
CA LEU A 391 12.94 21.84 11.41
C LEU A 391 12.45 23.21 10.92
N THR A 392 13.19 24.25 11.31
CA THR A 392 13.16 25.53 10.59
C THR A 392 13.47 25.29 9.11
N PRO A 393 12.70 25.87 8.19
CA PRO A 393 13.19 26.06 6.83
C PRO A 393 14.27 27.14 6.91
N ASP A 394 15.54 26.76 6.99
CA ASP A 394 16.61 27.73 6.74
C ASP A 394 16.71 27.98 5.22
N PRO A 395 17.03 29.21 4.80
CA PRO A 395 16.53 29.90 3.61
C PRO A 395 17.03 29.41 2.24
#